data_AF-A0A3D3R182-F1
#
_entry.id   AF-A0A3D3R182-F1
#
_cell.length_a   1.000
_cell.length_b   1.000
_cell.length_c   1.000
_cell.angle_alpha   90.00
_cell.angle_beta   90.00
_cell.angle_gamma   90.00
#
_symmetry.space_group_name_H-M   'P 1'
#
loop_
_entity.id
_entity.type
_entity.pdbx_description
1 polymer ?
#
loop_
_entity_poly.entity_id
_entity_poly.type
_entity_poly.pdbx_seq_one_letter_code
_entity_poly.pdbx_strand_id
1 'polypeptide(L)' 'GPYSLEQISQGIAGGQITDQTQVWSAGMSGWLPASQVPQLTGYFQATPPPPPPPAG' A
#
# COMPACT_ATOMS: atom_id res chain seq x y z
N GLY A 1 15.59 -5.75 -5.53
CA GLY A 1 15.25 -6.22 -4.17
C GLY A 1 13.75 -6.16 -3.99
N PRO A 2 13.17 -6.82 -2.98
CA PRO A 2 11.74 -6.72 -2.69
C PRO A 2 11.35 -5.25 -2.47
N TYR A 3 10.11 -4.89 -2.83
CA TYR A 3 9.58 -3.54 -2.64
C TYR A 3 9.66 -3.15 -1.16
N SER A 4 10.15 -1.94 -0.88
CA SER A 4 10.14 -1.39 0.47
C SER A 4 8.72 -0.98 0.88
N LEU A 5 8.45 -0.93 2.19
CA LEU A 5 7.18 -0.43 2.72
C LEU A 5 6.84 0.97 2.19
N GLU A 6 7.85 1.80 1.98
CA GLU A 6 7.69 3.13 1.39
C GLU A 6 7.19 3.07 -0.06
N GLN A 7 7.77 2.21 -0.90
CA GLN A 7 7.31 2.02 -2.27
C GLN A 7 5.89 1.44 -2.33
N ILE A 8 5.55 0.54 -1.41
CA ILE A 8 4.19 0.01 -1.29
C ILE A 8 3.23 1.11 -0.88
N SER A 9 3.58 1.93 0.12
CA SER A 9 2.77 3.08 0.55
C SER A 9 2.56 4.10 -0.58
N GLN A 10 3.60 4.38 -1.38
CA GLN A 10 3.49 5.25 -2.56
C GLN A 10 2.57 4.63 -3.62
N GLY A 11 2.66 3.32 -3.85
CA GLY A 11 1.76 2.59 -4.74
C GLY A 11 0.30 2.60 -4.26
N ILE A 12 0.06 2.51 -2.94
CA ILE A 12 -1.26 2.62 -2.34
C ILE A 12 -1.81 4.05 -2.51
N ALA A 13 -1.00 5.07 -2.17
CA ALA A 13 -1.39 6.47 -2.32
C ALA A 13 -1.63 6.87 -3.79
N GLY A 14 -0.87 6.30 -4.72
CA GLY A 14 -1.03 6.51 -6.16
C GLY A 14 -2.14 5.65 -6.80
N GLY A 15 -2.83 4.81 -6.04
CA GLY A 15 -3.89 3.92 -6.56
C GLY A 15 -3.40 2.75 -7.41
N GLN A 16 -2.09 2.51 -7.48
CA GLN A 16 -1.51 1.33 -8.14
C GLN A 16 -1.69 0.05 -7.32
N ILE A 17 -1.76 0.18 -6.00
CA ILE A 17 -2.06 -0.91 -5.07
C ILE A 17 -3.37 -0.57 -4.37
N THR A 18 -4.35 -1.43 -4.56
CA THR A 18 -5.67 -1.33 -3.94
C THR A 18 -5.84 -2.36 -2.82
N ASP A 19 -6.90 -2.19 -2.03
CA ASP A 19 -7.34 -3.12 -0.99
C ASP A 19 -7.53 -4.58 -1.49
N GLN A 20 -7.83 -4.73 -2.78
CA GLN A 20 -7.99 -6.00 -3.48
C GLN A 20 -6.69 -6.56 -4.07
N THR A 21 -5.62 -5.77 -4.11
CA THR A 21 -4.34 -6.19 -4.69
C THR A 21 -3.76 -7.33 -3.87
N GLN A 22 -3.42 -8.44 -4.51
CA GLN A 22 -2.78 -9.57 -3.83
C GLN A 22 -1.33 -9.23 -3.53
N VAL A 23 -0.97 -9.29 -2.26
CA VAL A 23 0.38 -9.05 -1.76
C VAL A 23 0.81 -10.22 -0.90
N TRP A 24 2.12 -10.43 -0.82
CA TRP A 24 2.72 -11.46 0.01
C TRP A 24 4.01 -10.92 0.62
N SER A 25 4.27 -11.30 1.86
CA SER A 25 5.51 -10.98 2.56
C SER A 25 6.11 -12.25 3.19
N ALA A 26 7.42 -12.22 3.43
CA ALA A 26 8.11 -13.32 4.07
C ALA A 26 7.55 -13.55 5.48
N GLY A 27 7.06 -14.76 5.75
CA GLY A 27 6.36 -15.12 6.98
C GLY A 27 4.83 -15.24 6.85
N MET A 28 4.25 -14.83 5.72
CA MET A 28 2.85 -15.13 5.40
C MET A 28 2.68 -16.52 4.79
N SER A 29 1.54 -17.15 5.09
CA SER A 29 1.15 -18.46 4.57
C SER A 29 0.88 -18.46 3.05
N GLY A 30 0.67 -17.30 2.44
CA GLY A 30 0.40 -17.16 1.01
C GLY A 30 -0.02 -15.75 0.62
N TRP A 31 -0.34 -15.55 -0.65
CA TRP A 31 -0.84 -14.29 -1.17
C TRP A 31 -2.19 -13.93 -0.52
N LEU A 32 -2.28 -12.73 0.02
CA LEU A 32 -3.48 -12.21 0.66
C LEU A 32 -3.82 -10.83 0.05
N PRO A 33 -5.10 -10.44 0.02
CA PRO A 33 -5.47 -9.08 -0.34
C PRO A 33 -4.76 -8.08 0.57
N ALA A 34 -4.33 -6.95 0.03
CA ALA A 34 -3.60 -5.93 0.78
C ALA A 34 -4.41 -5.38 1.97
N SER A 35 -5.75 -5.39 1.88
CA SER A 35 -6.65 -5.11 3.01
C SER A 35 -6.52 -6.08 4.18
N GLN A 36 -6.23 -7.35 3.92
CA GLN A 36 -6.10 -8.40 4.94
C GLN A 36 -4.70 -8.45 5.56
N VAL A 37 -3.73 -7.72 5.01
CA VAL A 37 -2.38 -7.64 5.55
C VAL A 37 -2.36 -6.58 6.65
N PRO A 38 -2.21 -6.95 7.95
CA PRO A 38 -2.33 -5.99 9.05
C PRO A 38 -1.36 -4.81 8.96
N GLN A 39 -0.21 -5.06 8.32
CA GLN A 39 0.85 -4.10 8.04
C GLN A 39 0.40 -3.00 7.07
N LEU A 40 -0.50 -3.34 6.14
CA LEU A 40 -0.97 -2.45 5.07
C LEU A 40 -2.36 -1.88 5.34
N THR A 41 -3.17 -2.53 6.18
CA THR A 41 -4.55 -2.10 6.49
C THR A 41 -4.62 -0.64 6.94
N GLY A 42 -3.65 -0.17 7.72
CA GLY A 42 -3.57 1.24 8.15
C GLY A 42 -3.31 2.24 7.02
N TYR A 43 -2.63 1.82 5.94
CA TYR A 43 -2.35 2.65 4.77
C TYR A 43 -3.57 2.81 3.86
N PHE A 44 -4.49 1.83 3.86
CA PHE A 44 -5.77 1.96 3.13
C PHE A 44 -6.80 2.82 3.88
N GLN A 45 -6.72 2.89 5.21
CA GLN A 45 -7.58 3.72 6.06
C GLN A 45 -7.13 5.20 6.05
N ALA A 46 -5.83 5.44 5.94
CA ALA A 46 -5.25 6.76 5.86
C ALA A 46 -5.17 7.23 4.40
N THR A 47 -6.26 7.76 3.86
CA THR A 47 -6.17 8.70 2.73
C THR A 47 -6.43 10.12 3.21
N PRO A 48 -5.47 10.78 3.92
CA PRO A 48 -5.44 12.23 3.83
C PRO A 48 -5.28 12.58 2.35
N PRO A 49 -6.08 13.52 1.80
CA PRO A 49 -5.93 13.90 0.40
C PRO A 49 -4.46 14.27 0.16
N PRO A 50 -3.85 13.78 -0.94
CA PRO A 50 -2.49 14.16 -1.26
C PRO A 50 -2.41 15.69 -1.32
N PRO A 51 -1.40 16.31 -0.66
CA PRO A 51 -1.19 17.74 -0.79
C PRO A 51 -1.02 18.07 -2.28
N PRO A 52 -1.64 19.17 -2.77
CA PRO A 52 -1.55 19.55 -4.17
C PRO A 52 -0.07 19.70 -4.58
N PRO A 53 0.30 19.32 -5.81
CA PRO A 53 1.65 19.53 -6.31
C PRO A 53 2.04 21.02 -6.20
N PRO A 54 3.33 21.34 -5.97
CA PRO A 54 3.78 22.73 -5.92
C PRO A 54 3.40 23.45 -7.21
N ALA A 55 2.72 24.60 -7.10
CA ALA A 55 2.50 25.50 -8.23
C ALA A 55 3.87 26.07 -8.63
N GLY A 56 4.44 25.54 -9.72
CA GLY A 56 5.59 26.10 -10.41
C GLY A 56 5.19 27.18 -11.40
#